data_AF-A0A3C1W7M9-F1
#
_entry.id   AF-A0A3C1W7M9-F1
#
_cell.length_a   1.000
_cell.length_b   1.000
_cell.length_c   1.000
_cell.angle_alpha   90.00
_cell.angle_beta   90.00
_cell.angle_gamma   90.00
#
_symmetry.space_group_name_H-M   'P 1'
#
loop_
_entity.id
_entity.type
_entity.pdbx_description
1 polymer ?
#
loop_
_entity_poly.entity_id
_entity_poly.type
_entity_poly.pdbx_seq_one_letter_code
_entity_poly.pdbx_strand_id
1 'polypeptide(L)'
;MKILTIISLCALAIASSARGQNDNTLIDVNATESGLPDGTIVNTLANPGAAGDFTALIGQVELTSHPANANAGALVQGLAFNGDKMVSTNPQSSTTMEGNRPYTAMAWVYNPSFGAEEAIVSWGHRGGPDGTNSGMHQGNNATFGAVGHWGSPDTGWGPSGVGTDINATA
;
A
#
# COMPACT_ATOMS: atom_id res chain seq x y z
N MET A 1 -35.47 14.18 -43.12
CA MET A 1 -34.72 14.81 -42.01
C MET A 1 -34.47 13.73 -40.97
N LYS A 2 -33.24 13.22 -40.84
CA LYS A 2 -32.89 12.11 -39.93
C LYS A 2 -32.57 12.71 -38.56
N ILE A 3 -33.29 12.30 -37.52
CA ILE A 3 -33.06 12.72 -36.14
C ILE A 3 -31.91 11.86 -35.59
N LEU A 4 -30.79 12.51 -35.28
CA LEU A 4 -29.65 11.90 -34.58
C LEU A 4 -29.95 11.97 -33.07
N THR A 5 -30.26 10.83 -32.46
CA THR A 5 -30.37 10.74 -30.99
C THR A 5 -28.97 10.52 -30.43
N ILE A 6 -28.40 11.55 -29.82
CA ILE A 6 -27.15 11.46 -29.06
C ILE A 6 -27.52 10.95 -27.67
N ILE A 7 -27.21 9.69 -27.38
CA ILE A 7 -27.23 9.17 -26.01
C ILE A 7 -26.00 9.77 -25.32
N SER A 8 -26.22 10.82 -24.53
CA SER A 8 -25.20 11.32 -23.61
C SER A 8 -25.00 10.24 -22.55
N LEU A 9 -23.91 9.48 -22.69
CA LEU A 9 -23.45 8.57 -21.65
C LEU A 9 -22.95 9.45 -20.50
N CYS A 10 -23.84 9.70 -19.53
CA CYS A 10 -23.46 10.34 -18.28
C CYS A 10 -22.55 9.33 -17.58
N ALA A 11 -21.23 9.55 -17.67
CA ALA A 11 -20.27 8.84 -16.85
C ALA A 11 -20.64 9.14 -15.40
N LEU A 12 -21.27 8.16 -14.74
CA LEU A 12 -21.43 8.19 -13.30
C LEU A 12 -20.03 8.02 -12.72
N ALA A 13 -19.31 9.13 -12.55
CA ALA A 13 -18.18 9.18 -11.65
C ALA A 13 -18.78 8.93 -10.26
N ILE A 14 -18.73 7.69 -9.81
CA ILE A 14 -18.94 7.37 -8.41
C ILE A 14 -17.76 8.06 -7.73
N ALA A 15 -18.02 9.23 -7.13
CA ALA A 15 -17.06 9.88 -6.29
C ALA A 15 -16.82 8.93 -5.11
N SER A 16 -15.76 8.12 -5.19
CA SER A 16 -15.08 7.68 -3.98
C SER A 16 -14.83 8.93 -3.17
N SER A 17 -15.21 8.92 -1.89
CA SER A 17 -14.99 10.01 -0.95
C SER A 17 -13.56 10.53 -1.14
N ALA A 18 -13.39 11.66 -1.82
CA ALA A 18 -12.07 12.27 -1.91
C ALA A 18 -11.75 12.73 -0.49
N ARG A 19 -10.98 11.92 0.23
CA ARG A 19 -10.43 12.31 1.52
C ARG A 19 -9.61 13.57 1.23
N GLY A 20 -9.97 14.69 1.88
CA GLY A 20 -9.34 15.97 1.60
C GLY A 20 -7.83 15.85 1.73
N GLN A 21 -7.10 16.48 0.80
CA GLN A 21 -5.64 16.48 0.79
C GLN A 21 -5.12 16.93 2.16
N ASN A 22 -4.30 16.08 2.78
CA ASN A 22 -3.61 16.40 4.01
C ASN A 22 -2.12 16.49 3.68
N ASP A 23 -1.57 17.71 3.71
CA ASP A 23 -0.16 17.94 3.37
C ASP A 23 0.82 17.27 4.35
N ASN A 24 0.35 16.86 5.54
CA ASN A 24 1.13 16.05 6.47
C ASN A 24 1.07 14.55 6.17
N THR A 25 0.16 14.11 5.28
CA THR A 25 0.04 12.71 4.88
C THR A 25 0.71 12.50 3.52
N LEU A 26 1.68 11.59 3.47
CA LEU A 26 2.39 11.26 2.24
C LEU A 26 1.59 10.29 1.37
N ILE A 27 0.99 9.27 2.01
CA ILE A 27 0.27 8.18 1.35
C ILE A 27 -1.05 7.98 2.09
N ASP A 28 -2.16 8.09 1.38
CA ASP A 28 -3.51 7.86 1.88
C ASP A 28 -4.33 7.02 0.89
N VAL A 29 -3.89 5.79 0.66
CA VAL A 29 -4.53 4.85 -0.25
C VAL A 29 -5.69 4.15 0.46
N ASN A 30 -6.86 4.12 -0.20
CA ASN A 30 -7.98 3.31 0.23
C ASN A 30 -8.64 2.59 -0.97
N ALA A 31 -8.59 1.26 -0.98
CA ALA A 31 -9.22 0.43 -2.00
C ALA A 31 -10.57 -0.18 -1.55
N THR A 32 -11.00 0.03 -0.30
CA THR A 32 -12.21 -0.60 0.24
C THR A 32 -13.51 -0.05 -0.35
N GLU A 33 -13.43 1.08 -1.04
CA GLU A 33 -14.57 1.81 -1.61
C GLU A 33 -14.50 1.93 -3.13
N SER A 34 -13.68 1.12 -3.83
CA SER A 34 -13.58 1.24 -5.28
C SER A 34 -14.90 0.88 -5.99
N GLY A 35 -15.61 -0.14 -5.52
CA GLY A 35 -16.93 -0.54 -6.02
C GLY A 35 -16.92 -1.15 -7.43
N LEU A 36 -15.73 -1.34 -8.01
CA LEU A 36 -15.54 -2.03 -9.29
C LEU A 36 -15.47 -3.56 -9.06
N PRO A 37 -15.72 -4.39 -10.09
CA PRO A 37 -15.63 -5.84 -9.95
C PRO A 37 -14.21 -6.33 -9.61
N ASP A 38 -14.12 -7.40 -8.83
CA ASP A 38 -12.86 -8.13 -8.63
C ASP A 38 -12.24 -8.56 -9.98
N GLY A 39 -10.91 -8.58 -10.05
CA GLY A 39 -10.14 -8.78 -11.29
C GLY A 39 -10.01 -7.55 -12.18
N THR A 40 -10.59 -6.41 -11.78
CA THR A 40 -10.35 -5.13 -12.48
C THR A 40 -8.92 -4.68 -12.25
N ILE A 41 -8.19 -4.44 -13.34
CA ILE A 41 -6.81 -3.93 -13.31
C ILE A 41 -6.81 -2.46 -12.85
N VAL A 42 -5.97 -2.15 -11.87
CA VAL A 42 -5.76 -0.80 -11.35
C VAL A 42 -4.51 -0.20 -11.99
N ASN A 43 -4.68 0.53 -13.08
CA ASN A 43 -3.56 1.19 -13.77
C ASN A 43 -2.99 2.39 -13.01
N THR A 44 -3.88 3.12 -12.34
CA THR A 44 -3.56 4.26 -11.49
C THR A 44 -4.34 4.13 -10.21
N LEU A 45 -3.62 4.17 -9.09
CA LEU A 45 -4.18 4.15 -7.75
C LEU A 45 -4.09 5.56 -7.18
N ALA A 46 -5.24 6.18 -6.98
CA ALA A 46 -5.33 7.54 -6.48
C ALA A 46 -4.74 7.64 -5.08
N ASN A 47 -3.96 8.69 -4.84
CA ASN A 47 -3.42 9.02 -3.53
C ASN A 47 -3.64 10.50 -3.23
N PRO A 48 -4.53 10.87 -2.29
CA PRO A 48 -4.75 12.24 -1.88
C PRO A 48 -3.61 12.80 -0.98
N GLY A 49 -2.52 12.06 -0.77
CA GLY A 49 -1.31 12.52 -0.08
C GLY A 49 -0.24 13.09 -1.01
N ALA A 50 0.84 13.62 -0.40
CA ALA A 50 1.89 14.34 -1.14
C ALA A 50 2.78 13.47 -2.06
N ALA A 51 2.77 12.14 -1.92
CA ALA A 51 3.52 11.24 -2.81
C ALA A 51 2.93 11.17 -4.24
N GLY A 52 1.75 11.75 -4.47
CA GLY A 52 1.06 11.64 -5.75
C GLY A 52 0.53 10.24 -6.00
N ASP A 53 -0.18 10.07 -7.11
CA ASP A 53 -0.80 8.80 -7.49
C ASP A 53 0.24 7.70 -7.68
N PHE A 54 -0.20 6.46 -7.55
CA PHE A 54 0.62 5.27 -7.75
C PHE A 54 0.30 4.62 -9.10
N THR A 55 1.32 4.18 -9.82
CA THR A 55 1.18 3.43 -11.08
C THR A 55 1.97 2.13 -11.02
N ALA A 56 1.60 1.16 -11.86
CA ALA A 56 2.30 -0.12 -11.92
C ALA A 56 3.78 0.08 -12.31
N LEU A 57 4.68 -0.46 -11.49
CA LEU A 57 6.11 -0.54 -11.73
C LEU A 57 6.48 -1.91 -12.30
N ILE A 58 5.91 -2.97 -11.73
CA ILE A 58 6.08 -4.36 -12.17
C ILE A 58 4.70 -5.01 -12.16
N GLY A 59 4.35 -5.72 -13.23
CA GLY A 59 3.13 -6.52 -13.32
C GLY A 59 1.83 -5.72 -13.29
N GLN A 60 0.76 -6.31 -12.74
CA GLN A 60 -0.61 -5.78 -12.80
C GLN A 60 -1.36 -6.01 -11.48
N VAL A 61 -1.50 -4.94 -10.70
CA VAL A 61 -2.33 -4.96 -9.50
C VAL A 61 -3.82 -4.96 -9.90
N GLU A 62 -4.58 -5.83 -9.26
CA GLU A 62 -6.03 -5.98 -9.48
C GLU A 62 -6.83 -5.77 -8.19
N LEU A 63 -8.09 -5.39 -8.34
CA LEU A 63 -9.03 -5.39 -7.22
C LEU A 63 -9.38 -6.83 -6.84
N THR A 64 -9.48 -7.08 -5.55
CA THR A 64 -9.92 -8.36 -5.01
C THR A 64 -10.71 -8.14 -3.73
N SER A 65 -11.62 -9.05 -3.41
CA SER A 65 -12.40 -9.01 -2.18
C SER A 65 -12.00 -10.14 -1.24
N HIS A 66 -11.78 -9.80 0.03
CA HIS A 66 -11.48 -10.74 1.09
C HIS A 66 -12.58 -10.74 2.16
N PRO A 67 -12.99 -11.90 2.72
CA PRO A 67 -13.93 -11.94 3.84
C PRO A 67 -13.43 -11.13 5.05
N ALA A 68 -14.34 -10.41 5.70
CA ALA A 68 -14.03 -9.69 6.93
C ALA A 68 -13.80 -10.67 8.10
N ASN A 69 -12.80 -10.39 8.95
CA ASN A 69 -12.43 -11.26 10.07
C ASN A 69 -13.60 -11.57 11.02
N ALA A 70 -14.48 -10.60 11.28
CA ALA A 70 -15.60 -10.75 12.20
C ALA A 70 -16.90 -11.24 11.53
N ASN A 71 -16.96 -11.27 10.20
CA ASN A 71 -18.14 -11.69 9.44
C ASN A 71 -17.72 -12.15 8.04
N ALA A 72 -17.60 -13.47 7.86
CA ALA A 72 -17.18 -14.05 6.60
C ALA A 72 -18.16 -13.79 5.42
N GLY A 73 -19.41 -13.40 5.70
CA GLY A 73 -20.38 -12.99 4.69
C GLY A 73 -20.23 -11.53 4.23
N ALA A 74 -19.43 -10.73 4.94
CA ALA A 74 -19.08 -9.37 4.53
C ALA A 74 -17.73 -9.40 3.81
N LEU A 75 -17.70 -8.90 2.58
CA LEU A 75 -16.48 -8.79 1.79
C LEU A 75 -15.88 -7.39 1.92
N VAL A 76 -14.56 -7.33 2.11
CA VAL A 76 -13.77 -6.10 2.12
C VAL A 76 -12.93 -6.08 0.85
N GLN A 77 -13.12 -5.06 0.02
CA GLN A 77 -12.35 -4.90 -1.20
C GLN A 77 -10.95 -4.34 -0.89
N GLY A 78 -9.96 -4.81 -1.64
CA GLY A 78 -8.56 -4.42 -1.53
C GLY A 78 -7.83 -4.59 -2.86
N LEU A 79 -6.50 -4.55 -2.79
CA LEU A 79 -5.61 -4.71 -3.94
C LEU A 79 -4.82 -6.01 -3.79
N ALA A 80 -4.79 -6.82 -4.84
CA ALA A 80 -3.95 -8.01 -4.91
C ALA A 80 -2.63 -7.66 -5.60
N PHE A 81 -1.52 -7.91 -4.91
CA PHE A 81 -0.19 -7.59 -5.43
C PHE A 81 0.55 -8.78 -6.04
N ASN A 82 0.24 -10.06 -5.83
CA ASN A 82 0.76 -11.21 -6.61
C ASN A 82 2.25 -11.21 -7.09
N GLY A 83 3.17 -10.51 -6.41
CA GLY A 83 4.57 -10.27 -6.84
C GLY A 83 4.81 -8.96 -7.63
N ASP A 84 3.75 -8.27 -7.99
CA ASP A 84 3.65 -6.97 -8.65
C ASP A 84 3.94 -5.82 -7.69
N LYS A 85 4.18 -4.64 -8.26
CA LYS A 85 4.59 -3.44 -7.52
C LYS A 85 3.99 -2.20 -8.14
N MET A 86 3.68 -1.22 -7.30
CA MET A 86 3.39 0.14 -7.73
C MET A 86 4.45 1.12 -7.23
N VAL A 87 4.56 2.26 -7.91
CA VAL A 87 5.46 3.37 -7.56
C VAL A 87 4.71 4.69 -7.56
N SER A 88 5.08 5.58 -6.65
CA SER A 88 4.54 6.93 -6.59
C SER A 88 5.00 7.77 -7.78
N THR A 89 4.12 8.64 -8.26
CA THR A 89 4.43 9.56 -9.37
C THR A 89 5.36 10.68 -8.96
N ASN A 90 5.28 11.14 -7.71
CA ASN A 90 6.21 12.13 -7.20
C ASN A 90 7.48 11.45 -6.67
N PRO A 91 8.68 11.98 -7.02
CA PRO A 91 9.91 11.52 -6.42
C PRO A 91 9.93 11.85 -4.93
N GLN A 92 10.69 11.06 -4.15
CA GLN A 92 10.88 11.31 -2.72
C GLN A 92 11.30 12.76 -2.43
N SER A 93 12.13 13.34 -3.31
CA SER A 93 12.65 14.70 -3.16
C SER A 93 11.65 15.84 -3.37
N SER A 94 10.45 15.54 -3.87
CA SER A 94 9.37 16.52 -3.94
C SER A 94 8.39 16.41 -2.77
N THR A 95 8.72 15.61 -1.75
CA THR A 95 7.91 15.40 -0.55
C THR A 95 8.69 15.81 0.69
N THR A 96 8.06 15.71 1.87
CA THR A 96 8.76 15.89 3.15
C THR A 96 9.57 14.66 3.57
N MET A 97 9.59 13.61 2.74
CA MET A 97 10.22 12.31 3.00
C MET A 97 11.75 12.34 2.80
N GLU A 98 12.44 13.35 3.32
CA GLU A 98 13.90 13.52 3.15
C GLU A 98 14.65 13.57 4.48
N GLY A 99 15.92 13.16 4.42
CA GLY A 99 16.83 13.18 5.57
C GLY A 99 16.45 12.21 6.68
N ASN A 100 17.05 12.41 7.86
CA ASN A 100 16.80 11.59 9.05
C ASN A 100 15.59 12.14 9.82
N ARG A 101 14.38 11.74 9.39
CA ARG A 101 13.11 12.14 10.02
C ARG A 101 12.29 10.90 10.39
N PRO A 102 11.51 10.95 11.47
CA PRO A 102 10.57 9.88 11.80
C PRO A 102 9.36 9.91 10.87
N TYR A 103 8.88 8.73 10.48
CA TYR A 103 7.63 8.53 9.75
C TYR A 103 6.78 7.45 10.43
N THR A 104 5.47 7.55 10.26
CA THR A 104 4.52 6.51 10.69
C THR A 104 3.90 5.91 9.44
N ALA A 105 3.91 4.58 9.35
CA ALA A 105 3.20 3.83 8.34
C ALA A 105 2.19 2.90 9.01
N MET A 106 1.04 2.71 8.37
CA MET A 106 0.02 1.76 8.78
C MET A 106 -0.63 1.20 7.52
N ALA A 107 -0.84 -0.11 7.49
CA ALA A 107 -1.59 -0.77 6.43
C ALA A 107 -2.42 -1.93 7.00
N TRP A 108 -3.51 -2.22 6.31
CA TRP A 108 -4.27 -3.44 6.48
C TRP A 108 -3.85 -4.40 5.38
N VAL A 109 -3.22 -5.51 5.76
CA VAL A 109 -2.69 -6.48 4.81
C VAL A 109 -3.22 -7.85 5.17
N TYR A 110 -3.75 -8.54 4.17
CA TYR A 110 -3.99 -9.97 4.24
C TYR A 110 -2.90 -10.66 3.42
N ASN A 111 -2.09 -11.49 4.08
CA ASN A 111 -1.14 -12.37 3.42
C ASN A 111 -1.18 -13.76 4.08
N PRO A 112 -1.59 -14.82 3.37
CA PRO A 112 -1.66 -16.17 3.92
C PRO A 112 -0.27 -16.81 4.14
N SER A 113 0.81 -16.25 3.57
CA SER A 113 2.16 -16.78 3.70
C SER A 113 3.21 -15.69 3.54
N PHE A 114 4.03 -15.46 4.57
CA PHE A 114 5.14 -14.51 4.53
C PHE A 114 6.50 -15.21 4.70
N GLY A 115 7.51 -14.65 4.05
CA GLY A 115 8.89 -15.12 4.13
C GLY A 115 9.68 -14.47 5.28
N ALA A 116 10.99 -14.40 5.09
CA ALA A 116 11.88 -13.66 5.98
C ALA A 116 11.56 -12.16 6.01
N GLU A 117 11.19 -11.61 4.86
CA GLU A 117 10.90 -10.19 4.64
C GLU A 117 10.09 -10.04 3.34
N GLU A 118 9.01 -9.26 3.41
CA GLU A 118 8.22 -8.82 2.26
C GLU A 118 7.74 -7.39 2.49
N ALA A 119 8.04 -6.50 1.54
CA ALA A 119 7.76 -5.08 1.68
C ALA A 119 6.30 -4.75 1.35
N ILE A 120 5.62 -4.08 2.28
CA ILE A 120 4.28 -3.53 2.09
C ILE A 120 4.38 -2.13 1.47
N VAL A 121 5.28 -1.30 2.00
CA VAL A 121 5.64 0.01 1.47
C VAL A 121 7.12 0.28 1.76
N SER A 122 7.83 0.90 0.82
CA SER A 122 9.27 1.19 0.95
C SER A 122 9.65 2.52 0.32
N TRP A 123 10.65 3.18 0.88
CA TRP A 123 11.27 4.40 0.41
C TRP A 123 12.78 4.42 0.72
N GLY A 124 13.51 5.36 0.14
CA GLY A 124 14.98 5.37 0.21
C GLY A 124 15.62 4.31 -0.69
N HIS A 125 16.94 4.15 -0.56
CA HIS A 125 17.73 3.25 -1.40
C HIS A 125 18.51 2.22 -0.58
N ARG A 126 18.58 1.00 -1.12
CA ARG A 126 19.52 -0.03 -0.67
C ARG A 126 20.90 0.22 -1.25
N GLY A 127 21.95 -0.27 -0.59
CA GLY A 127 23.34 -0.14 -1.06
C GLY A 127 24.21 0.79 -0.22
N GLY A 128 23.65 1.40 0.83
CA GLY A 128 24.41 2.08 1.87
C GLY A 128 24.50 3.60 1.73
N PRO A 129 24.94 4.30 2.80
CA PRO A 129 25.32 3.76 4.14
C PRO A 129 24.14 3.17 4.95
N ASP A 130 24.43 2.59 6.11
CA ASP A 130 23.39 2.10 7.03
C ASP A 130 22.33 3.18 7.31
N GLY A 131 21.05 2.82 7.25
CA GLY A 131 19.93 3.75 7.43
C GLY A 131 19.45 4.45 6.15
N THR A 132 19.95 4.11 4.95
CA THR A 132 19.49 4.73 3.70
C THR A 132 18.23 4.12 3.11
N ASN A 133 17.83 2.93 3.57
CA ASN A 133 16.57 2.32 3.18
C ASN A 133 15.52 2.58 4.25
N SER A 134 14.25 2.42 3.91
CA SER A 134 13.17 2.27 4.86
C SER A 134 12.05 1.49 4.21
N GLY A 135 11.46 0.55 4.93
CA GLY A 135 10.26 -0.11 4.46
C GLY A 135 9.54 -0.80 5.58
N MET A 136 8.22 -0.65 5.62
CA MET A 136 7.35 -1.41 6.51
C MET A 136 7.11 -2.77 5.88
N HIS A 137 7.51 -3.81 6.59
CA HIS A 137 7.54 -5.17 6.09
C HIS A 137 6.62 -6.08 6.90
N GLN A 138 6.23 -7.19 6.29
CA GLN A 138 5.82 -8.39 6.98
C GLN A 138 6.92 -9.44 6.84
N GLY A 139 7.24 -10.17 7.90
CA GLY A 139 8.32 -11.15 7.83
C GLY A 139 8.62 -11.79 9.18
N ASN A 140 9.28 -12.97 9.14
CA ASN A 140 9.68 -13.67 10.36
C ASN A 140 11.16 -13.46 10.75
N ASN A 141 11.92 -12.67 9.99
CA ASN A 141 13.30 -12.42 10.33
C ASN A 141 13.41 -11.54 11.59
N ALA A 142 14.15 -12.04 12.56
CA ALA A 142 14.39 -11.40 13.85
C ALA A 142 15.08 -10.02 13.78
N THR A 143 15.83 -9.78 12.72
CA THR A 143 16.67 -8.59 12.56
C THR A 143 16.07 -7.56 11.62
N PHE A 144 15.27 -7.95 10.61
CA PHE A 144 14.75 -7.02 9.59
C PHE A 144 13.31 -7.28 9.14
N GLY A 145 12.60 -8.23 9.76
CA GLY A 145 11.26 -8.64 9.33
C GLY A 145 10.17 -7.58 9.52
N ALA A 146 10.40 -6.55 10.34
CA ALA A 146 9.44 -5.49 10.63
C ALA A 146 9.71 -4.20 9.85
N VAL A 147 10.92 -3.67 9.98
CA VAL A 147 11.34 -2.46 9.27
C VAL A 147 12.76 -2.65 8.75
N GLY A 148 12.92 -2.57 7.43
CA GLY A 148 14.23 -2.58 6.80
C GLY A 148 14.79 -1.17 6.64
N HIS A 149 15.83 -0.82 7.38
CA HIS A 149 16.55 0.45 7.28
C HIS A 149 17.87 0.35 6.50
N TRP A 150 18.26 -0.86 6.09
CA TRP A 150 19.58 -1.22 5.56
C TRP A 150 20.64 -1.19 6.66
N GLY A 151 21.05 -2.38 7.12
CA GLY A 151 22.20 -2.56 8.00
C GLY A 151 21.83 -2.52 9.48
N SER A 152 22.69 -1.92 10.31
CA SER A 152 22.50 -1.88 11.76
C SER A 152 21.13 -1.38 12.27
N PRO A 153 20.41 -0.45 11.61
CA PRO A 153 19.12 0.02 12.09
C PRO A 153 17.92 -0.87 11.74
N ASP A 154 18.11 -2.00 11.05
CA ASP A 154 17.03 -2.93 10.76
C ASP A 154 16.30 -3.40 12.03
N THR A 155 15.00 -3.65 11.92
CA THR A 155 14.15 -4.08 13.05
C THR A 155 13.30 -5.30 12.67
N GLY A 156 13.28 -6.32 13.53
CA GLY A 156 12.37 -7.46 13.43
C GLY A 156 11.13 -7.34 14.32
N TRP A 157 10.14 -8.21 14.09
CA TRP A 157 8.94 -8.29 14.92
C TRP A 157 9.21 -9.12 16.18
N GLY A 158 9.01 -8.52 17.37
CA GLY A 158 9.06 -9.25 18.65
C GLY A 158 10.41 -9.88 18.99
N PRO A 159 10.46 -10.76 20.02
CA PRO A 159 11.62 -11.59 20.23
C PRO A 159 11.89 -12.46 19.00
N SER A 160 13.16 -12.62 18.67
CA SER A 160 13.66 -13.30 17.47
C SER A 160 12.89 -14.56 17.10
N GLY A 161 12.28 -14.58 15.92
CA GLY A 161 11.73 -15.79 15.30
C GLY A 161 10.34 -16.22 15.78
N VAL A 162 9.65 -15.43 16.62
CA VAL A 162 8.29 -15.78 17.05
C VAL A 162 7.23 -15.09 16.20
N GLY A 163 7.53 -13.89 15.65
CA GLY A 163 6.51 -13.03 15.07
C GLY A 163 5.54 -12.60 16.17
N THR A 164 5.43 -11.30 16.45
CA THR A 164 4.40 -10.86 17.40
C THR A 164 3.05 -10.96 16.70
N ASP A 165 2.37 -12.09 16.89
CA ASP A 165 0.91 -12.12 16.81
C ASP A 165 0.39 -11.02 17.74
N ILE A 166 -0.47 -10.14 17.23
CA ILE A 166 -1.11 -9.07 18.01
C ILE A 166 -1.86 -9.63 19.23
N ASN A 167 -2.30 -10.89 19.15
CA ASN A 167 -2.95 -11.61 20.24
C ASN A 167 -1.97 -12.33 21.19
N ALA A 168 -0.69 -12.40 20.84
CA ALA A 168 0.40 -12.93 21.67
C ALA A 168 1.23 -11.80 22.28
N THR A 169 0.61 -10.65 22.57
CA THR A 169 1.19 -9.62 23.42
C THR A 169 1.11 -10.10 24.87
N ALA A 170 2.27 -10.41 25.46
CA ALA A 170 2.39 -10.73 26.88
C ALA A 170 2.21 -9.49 27.77
#